data_AF-A0A819XF04-F1
#
_entry.id   AF-A0A819XF04-F1
#
_cell.length_a   1.000
_cell.length_b   1.000
_cell.length_c   1.000
_cell.angle_alpha   90.00
_cell.angle_beta   90.00
_cell.angle_gamma   90.00
#
_symmetry.space_group_name_H-M   'P 1'
#
loop_
_entity.id
_entity.type
_entity.pdbx_description
1 polymer ?
#
loop_
_entity_poly.entity_id
_entity_poly.type
_entity_poly.pdbx_seq_one_letter_code
_entity_poly.pdbx_strand_id
1 'polypeptide(L)'
;MDNLIERLLEAREVPISEKFVQISDDEIKFLCEKSKEIFLSQPVLLELQAPINICGNICGQYTDLLRHFDQSGFPYESNYLFLGGYVNRGKQSLETICLLLAYKCFNCLPIAAIINEKIFCCHGGLSPELYSLEQIRRIQRPTDVPDMGLLTDLLWSDPDSEVENWSENDAGISFRFGAIA
;
A
#
# COMPACT_ATOMS: atom_id res chain seq x y z
N MET A 1 18.07 -9.46 -9.46
CA MET A 1 16.66 -9.09 -9.18
C MET A 1 15.73 -10.08 -9.85
N ASP A 2 15.91 -10.36 -11.14
CA ASP A 2 15.12 -11.35 -11.90
C ASP A 2 15.09 -12.74 -11.23
N ASN A 3 16.25 -13.24 -10.78
CA ASN A 3 16.32 -14.51 -10.04
C ASN A 3 15.50 -14.52 -8.74
N LEU A 4 15.37 -13.39 -8.04
CA LEU A 4 14.57 -13.30 -6.82
C LEU A 4 13.07 -13.28 -7.15
N ILE A 5 12.67 -12.56 -8.20
CA ILE A 5 11.28 -12.55 -8.68
C ILE A 5 10.88 -13.95 -9.12
N GLU A 6 11.72 -14.64 -9.90
CA GLU A 6 11.49 -16.04 -10.31
C GLU A 6 11.28 -16.95 -9.08
N ARG A 7 12.20 -16.93 -8.10
CA ARG A 7 12.06 -17.70 -6.85
C ARG A 7 10.79 -17.39 -6.07
N LEU A 8 10.42 -16.11 -5.99
CA LEU A 8 9.18 -15.69 -5.33
C LEU A 8 7.96 -16.23 -6.07
N LEU A 9 7.97 -16.22 -7.41
CA LEU A 9 6.87 -16.71 -8.23
C LEU A 9 6.78 -18.23 -8.29
N GLU A 10 7.90 -18.96 -8.22
CA GLU A 10 7.93 -20.43 -8.17
C GLU A 10 7.17 -20.99 -6.96
N ALA A 11 7.06 -20.22 -5.88
CA ALA A 11 6.22 -20.57 -4.73
C ALA A 11 4.72 -20.72 -5.06
N ARG A 12 4.29 -20.35 -6.28
CA ARG A 12 2.95 -20.66 -6.81
C ARG A 12 2.71 -22.15 -6.99
N GLU A 13 3.74 -22.89 -7.40
CA GLU A 13 3.65 -24.31 -7.78
C GLU A 13 3.79 -25.27 -6.60
N VAL A 14 4.17 -24.77 -5.43
CA VAL A 14 4.45 -25.56 -4.22
C VAL A 14 3.20 -25.68 -3.33
N PRO A 15 2.98 -26.77 -2.58
CA PRO A 15 1.92 -26.87 -1.57
C PRO A 15 2.04 -25.81 -0.47
N ILE A 16 0.90 -25.29 0.02
CA ILE A 16 0.79 -24.17 0.99
C ILE A 16 1.64 -24.37 2.25
N SER A 17 1.86 -25.63 2.67
CA SER A 17 2.65 -25.98 3.87
C SER A 17 4.15 -25.73 3.74
N GLU A 18 4.69 -25.50 2.54
CA GLU A 18 6.14 -25.45 2.26
C GLU A 18 6.57 -24.17 1.53
N LYS A 19 5.69 -23.16 1.42
CA LYS A 19 5.90 -21.94 0.61
C LYS A 19 6.85 -20.88 1.21
N PHE A 20 7.82 -21.25 2.04
CA PHE A 20 8.79 -20.26 2.52
C PHE A 20 9.89 -20.08 1.49
N VAL A 21 9.98 -18.87 0.95
CA VAL A 21 11.04 -18.52 0.01
C VAL A 21 12.23 -18.07 0.83
N GLN A 22 13.38 -18.70 0.65
CA GLN A 22 14.60 -18.17 1.25
C GLN A 22 14.93 -16.86 0.57
N ILE A 23 15.12 -15.79 1.35
CA ILE A 23 15.52 -14.46 0.86
C ILE A 23 16.69 -14.03 1.75
N SER A 24 17.82 -13.72 1.13
CA SER A 24 19.01 -13.30 1.87
C SER A 24 18.87 -11.86 2.38
N ASP A 25 19.58 -11.55 3.46
CA ASP A 25 19.62 -10.19 4.01
C ASP A 25 20.11 -9.16 2.98
N ASP A 26 21.05 -9.53 2.11
CA ASP A 26 21.58 -8.64 1.07
C ASP A 26 20.54 -8.38 -0.03
N GLU A 27 19.73 -9.38 -0.40
CA GLU A 27 18.59 -9.19 -1.29
C GLU A 27 17.55 -8.24 -0.69
N ILE A 28 17.23 -8.40 0.61
CA ILE A 28 16.28 -7.53 1.31
C ILE A 28 16.80 -6.09 1.37
N LYS A 29 18.07 -5.90 1.77
CA LYS A 29 18.69 -4.56 1.82
C LYS A 29 18.66 -3.90 0.45
N PHE A 30 19.05 -4.63 -0.60
CA PHE A 30 19.04 -4.13 -1.96
C PHE A 30 17.64 -3.71 -2.43
N LEU A 31 16.61 -4.53 -2.16
CA LEU A 31 15.22 -4.18 -2.47
C LEU A 31 14.78 -2.91 -1.74
N CYS A 32 15.07 -2.80 -0.45
CA CYS A 32 14.74 -1.63 0.36
C CYS A 32 15.43 -0.35 -0.14
N GLU A 33 16.72 -0.43 -0.47
CA GLU A 33 17.49 0.70 -0.98
C GLU A 33 16.95 1.19 -2.33
N LYS A 34 16.73 0.28 -3.28
CA LYS A 34 16.19 0.62 -4.60
C LYS A 34 14.77 1.14 -4.54
N SER A 35 13.92 0.53 -3.73
CA SER A 35 12.55 0.99 -3.56
C SER A 35 12.52 2.39 -2.93
N LYS A 36 13.40 2.65 -1.94
CA LYS A 36 13.52 3.97 -1.30
C LYS A 36 13.91 5.06 -2.29
N GLU A 37 14.90 4.82 -3.16
CA GLU A 37 15.28 5.76 -4.23
C GLU A 37 14.06 6.12 -5.10
N ILE A 38 13.29 5.11 -5.50
CA ILE A 38 12.13 5.27 -6.38
C ILE A 38 11.03 6.05 -5.67
N PHE A 39 10.68 5.68 -4.43
CA PHE A 39 9.64 6.41 -3.69
C PHE A 39 10.00 7.87 -3.50
N LEU A 40 11.24 8.18 -3.11
CA LEU A 40 11.67 9.57 -2.92
C LEU A 40 11.66 10.37 -4.24
N SER A 41 11.84 9.73 -5.39
CA SER A 41 11.76 10.39 -6.69
C SER A 41 10.33 10.66 -7.17
N GLN A 42 9.35 9.86 -6.71
CA GLN A 42 7.94 10.00 -7.06
C GLN A 42 7.23 11.04 -6.19
N PRO A 43 6.12 11.64 -6.65
CA PRO A 43 5.34 12.55 -5.81
C PRO A 43 4.64 11.82 -4.67
N VAL A 44 4.36 12.54 -3.58
CA VAL A 44 3.61 11.99 -2.42
C VAL A 44 2.17 11.63 -2.79
N LEU A 45 1.56 12.46 -3.63
CA LEU A 45 0.24 12.28 -4.22
C LEU A 45 0.43 11.82 -5.67
N LEU A 46 0.13 10.56 -5.97
CA LEU A 46 0.22 10.06 -7.35
C LEU A 46 -0.98 10.53 -8.17
N GLU A 47 -0.74 10.87 -9.42
CA GLU A 47 -1.78 11.11 -10.42
C GLU A 47 -1.71 9.98 -11.44
N LEU A 48 -2.75 9.14 -11.45
CA LEU A 48 -2.80 7.87 -12.17
C LEU A 48 -3.96 7.86 -13.17
N GLN A 49 -3.87 6.97 -14.15
CA GLN A 49 -4.89 6.78 -15.17
C GLN A 49 -5.35 5.31 -15.23
N ALA A 50 -6.63 5.09 -15.50
CA ALA A 50 -7.21 3.77 -15.75
C ALA A 50 -6.76 3.23 -17.13
N PRO A 51 -6.73 1.89 -17.34
CA PRO A 51 -7.13 0.83 -16.41
C PRO A 51 -6.08 0.54 -15.32
N ILE A 52 -6.55 0.35 -14.08
CA ILE A 52 -5.71 0.02 -12.91
C ILE A 52 -6.50 -0.84 -11.91
N ASN A 53 -5.84 -1.85 -11.35
CA ASN A 53 -6.36 -2.67 -10.27
C ASN A 53 -6.03 -2.03 -8.93
N ILE A 54 -7.04 -1.77 -8.10
CA ILE A 54 -6.86 -1.21 -6.75
C ILE A 54 -6.95 -2.35 -5.73
N CYS A 55 -5.91 -2.51 -4.94
CA CYS A 55 -5.78 -3.58 -3.96
C CYS A 55 -5.69 -3.01 -2.54
N GLY A 56 -6.55 -3.48 -1.64
CA GLY A 56 -6.52 -3.16 -0.21
C GLY A 56 -5.49 -3.99 0.57
N ASN A 57 -5.81 -4.25 1.83
CA ASN A 57 -4.92 -4.97 2.76
C ASN A 57 -4.60 -6.38 2.30
N ILE A 58 -3.32 -6.76 2.42
CA ILE A 58 -2.83 -8.12 2.14
C ILE A 58 -2.48 -8.87 3.42
N CYS A 59 -2.00 -8.15 4.44
CA CYS A 59 -1.65 -8.66 5.77
C CYS A 59 -0.81 -9.95 5.71
N GLY A 60 0.23 -9.98 4.89
CA GLY A 60 1.14 -11.12 4.77
C GLY A 60 0.52 -12.40 4.20
N GLN A 61 -0.65 -12.32 3.56
CA GLN A 61 -1.31 -13.44 2.87
C GLN A 61 -0.73 -13.64 1.47
N TYR A 62 0.54 -14.03 1.41
CA TYR A 62 1.31 -14.14 0.17
C TYR A 62 0.65 -15.03 -0.89
N THR A 63 0.07 -16.15 -0.47
CA THR A 63 -0.61 -17.07 -1.40
C THR A 63 -1.83 -16.41 -2.05
N ASP A 64 -2.58 -15.59 -1.32
CA ASP A 64 -3.76 -14.91 -1.85
C ASP A 64 -3.35 -13.79 -2.82
N LEU A 65 -2.23 -13.10 -2.54
CA LEU A 65 -1.62 -12.14 -3.46
C LEU A 65 -1.24 -12.79 -4.80
N LEU A 66 -0.60 -13.96 -4.76
CA LEU A 66 -0.22 -14.70 -5.97
C LEU A 66 -1.46 -15.14 -6.78
N ARG A 67 -2.50 -15.65 -6.10
CA ARG A 67 -3.77 -16.02 -6.74
C ARG A 67 -4.47 -14.83 -7.37
N HIS A 68 -4.35 -13.65 -6.77
CA HIS A 68 -4.90 -12.43 -7.32
C HIS A 68 -4.21 -12.03 -8.63
N PHE A 69 -2.88 -12.10 -8.69
CA PHE A 69 -2.13 -11.87 -9.93
C PHE A 69 -2.46 -12.89 -11.02
N ASP A 70 -2.65 -14.16 -10.65
CA ASP A 70 -3.06 -15.20 -11.61
C ASP A 70 -4.42 -14.92 -12.26
N GLN A 71 -5.31 -14.20 -11.56
CA GLN A 71 -6.65 -13.87 -12.06
C GLN A 71 -6.70 -12.52 -12.79
N SER A 72 -5.89 -11.55 -12.35
CA SER A 72 -6.01 -10.15 -12.77
C SER A 72 -4.85 -9.68 -13.66
N GLY A 73 -3.92 -10.59 -14.00
CA GLY A 73 -2.69 -10.30 -14.72
C GLY A 73 -1.57 -9.87 -13.77
N PHE A 74 -0.33 -10.24 -14.08
CA PHE A 74 0.80 -9.83 -13.26
C PHE A 74 1.15 -8.35 -13.46
N PRO A 75 1.96 -7.72 -12.59
CA PRO A 75 2.34 -6.31 -12.73
C PRO A 75 3.08 -5.93 -14.03
N TYR A 76 3.54 -6.90 -14.83
CA TYR A 76 4.08 -6.65 -16.17
C TYR A 76 3.00 -6.58 -17.28
N GLU A 77 1.76 -6.96 -16.96
CA GLU A 77 0.60 -6.95 -17.88
C GLU A 77 -0.49 -5.98 -17.43
N SER A 78 -0.65 -5.81 -16.12
CA SER A 78 -1.70 -5.00 -15.50
C SER A 78 -1.12 -3.95 -14.56
N ASN A 79 -1.71 -2.76 -14.55
CA ASN A 79 -1.36 -1.71 -13.59
C ASN A 79 -1.99 -1.98 -12.23
N TYR A 80 -1.25 -1.69 -11.16
CA TYR A 80 -1.70 -1.88 -9.79
C TYR A 80 -1.51 -0.63 -8.93
N LEU A 81 -2.48 -0.36 -8.06
CA LEU A 81 -2.36 0.55 -6.92
C LEU A 81 -2.67 -0.24 -5.65
N PHE A 82 -1.67 -0.42 -4.79
CA PHE A 82 -1.87 -1.01 -3.47
C PHE A 82 -1.98 0.06 -2.40
N LEU A 83 -3.01 -0.05 -1.56
CA LEU A 83 -3.39 0.97 -0.57
C LEU A 83 -2.73 0.80 0.80
N GLY A 84 -1.84 -0.18 0.99
CA GLY A 84 -1.16 -0.42 2.28
C GLY A 84 -1.50 -1.76 2.90
N GLY A 85 -1.25 -1.90 4.20
CA GLY A 85 -1.55 -3.13 4.95
C GLY A 85 -0.83 -4.38 4.42
N TYR A 86 0.42 -4.26 3.98
CA TYR A 86 1.17 -5.35 3.33
C TYR A 86 1.60 -6.46 4.30
N VAL A 87 2.00 -6.06 5.50
CA VAL A 87 2.62 -6.91 6.52
C VAL A 87 1.70 -7.04 7.73
N ASN A 88 2.13 -7.85 8.71
CA ASN A 88 1.42 -8.19 9.94
C ASN A 88 0.31 -9.24 9.75
N ARG A 89 -0.03 -9.94 10.84
CA ARG A 89 -1.08 -10.97 10.98
C ARG A 89 -0.87 -12.26 10.15
N GLY A 90 -0.40 -12.17 8.92
CA GLY A 90 -0.10 -13.31 8.06
C GLY A 90 1.30 -13.91 8.26
N LYS A 91 1.44 -15.17 7.82
CA LYS A 91 2.65 -15.99 8.02
C LYS A 91 3.79 -15.66 7.04
N GLN A 92 3.51 -14.98 5.93
CA GLN A 92 4.43 -14.77 4.82
C GLN A 92 4.59 -13.27 4.49
N SER A 93 4.76 -12.46 5.53
CA SER A 93 4.91 -11.00 5.40
C SER A 93 6.16 -10.62 4.62
N LEU A 94 7.26 -11.37 4.78
CA LEU A 94 8.53 -11.11 4.08
C LEU A 94 8.40 -11.35 2.58
N GLU A 95 7.83 -12.49 2.17
CA GLU A 95 7.59 -12.80 0.77
C GLU A 95 6.64 -11.79 0.13
N THR A 96 5.58 -11.41 0.86
CA THR A 96 4.62 -10.39 0.42
C THR A 96 5.31 -9.07 0.15
N ILE A 97 6.04 -8.52 1.12
CA ILE A 97 6.68 -7.21 0.93
C ILE A 97 7.82 -7.30 -0.09
N CYS A 98 8.61 -8.37 -0.11
CA CYS A 98 9.70 -8.52 -1.07
C CYS A 98 9.20 -8.63 -2.51
N LEU A 99 8.14 -9.41 -2.77
CA LEU A 99 7.55 -9.50 -4.10
C LEU A 99 7.01 -8.15 -4.55
N LEU A 100 6.29 -7.45 -3.67
CA LEU A 100 5.79 -6.13 -3.97
C LEU A 100 6.94 -5.17 -4.26
N LEU A 101 7.96 -5.06 -3.40
CA LEU A 101 9.13 -4.19 -3.63
C LEU A 101 9.86 -4.54 -4.93
N ALA A 102 9.99 -5.82 -5.27
CA ALA A 102 10.65 -6.27 -6.48
C ALA A 102 9.89 -5.86 -7.75
N TYR A 103 8.55 -5.95 -7.76
CA TYR A 103 7.73 -5.42 -8.87
C TYR A 103 7.69 -3.89 -8.90
N LYS A 104 7.69 -3.30 -7.72
CA LYS A 104 7.48 -1.88 -7.43
C LYS A 104 8.74 -1.04 -7.59
N CYS A 105 9.62 -1.48 -8.49
CA CYS A 105 10.38 -0.50 -9.24
C CYS A 105 9.49 0.55 -9.95
N PHE A 106 8.14 0.41 -9.94
CA PHE A 106 7.20 1.53 -10.10
C PHE A 106 5.92 1.38 -9.22
N ASN A 107 5.62 2.36 -8.36
CA ASN A 107 4.27 2.78 -7.87
C ASN A 107 3.53 2.06 -6.72
N CYS A 108 4.12 1.88 -5.54
CA CYS A 108 3.28 1.86 -4.33
C CYS A 108 3.99 2.51 -3.14
N LEU A 109 3.28 2.69 -2.02
CA LEU A 109 3.66 3.62 -0.94
C LEU A 109 3.60 5.13 -1.29
N PRO A 110 2.68 5.62 -2.13
CA PRO A 110 2.25 7.00 -1.94
C PRO A 110 1.33 7.08 -0.71
N ILE A 111 1.25 8.26 -0.12
CA ILE A 111 0.28 8.52 0.96
C ILE A 111 -1.14 8.53 0.40
N ALA A 112 -1.30 9.04 -0.83
CA ALA A 112 -2.56 9.01 -1.55
C ALA A 112 -2.35 8.99 -3.07
N ALA A 113 -3.39 8.65 -3.81
CA ALA A 113 -3.42 8.72 -5.27
C ALA A 113 -4.75 9.29 -5.76
N ILE A 114 -4.74 9.87 -6.97
CA ILE A 114 -5.92 10.30 -7.69
C ILE A 114 -5.93 9.60 -9.04
N ILE A 115 -7.01 8.88 -9.33
CA ILE A 115 -7.20 8.17 -10.60
C ILE A 115 -8.20 8.94 -11.47
N ASN A 116 -7.80 9.23 -12.72
CA ASN A 116 -8.61 9.95 -13.71
C ASN A 116 -9.22 11.26 -13.17
N GLU A 117 -8.52 11.96 -12.27
CA GLU A 117 -9.00 13.20 -11.60
C GLU A 117 -10.33 13.03 -10.84
N LYS A 118 -10.75 11.79 -10.55
CA LYS A 118 -12.10 11.49 -10.03
C LYS A 118 -12.11 10.63 -8.79
N ILE A 119 -11.18 9.69 -8.67
CA ILE A 119 -11.16 8.72 -7.58
C ILE A 119 -9.96 9.05 -6.69
N PHE A 120 -10.23 9.49 -5.46
CA PHE A 120 -9.21 9.63 -4.42
C PHE A 120 -8.99 8.29 -3.71
N CYS A 121 -7.73 7.93 -3.52
CA CYS A 121 -7.34 6.69 -2.86
C CYS A 121 -6.31 6.98 -1.77
N CYS A 122 -6.53 6.43 -0.58
CA CYS A 122 -5.59 6.43 0.54
C CYS A 122 -5.76 5.12 1.33
N HIS A 123 -4.98 4.92 2.39
CA HIS A 123 -5.04 3.68 3.17
C HIS A 123 -6.24 3.64 4.11
N GLY A 124 -6.42 4.70 4.91
CA GLY A 124 -7.55 4.87 5.82
C GLY A 124 -8.68 5.61 5.10
N GLY A 125 -8.76 6.93 5.34
CA GLY A 125 -9.81 7.76 4.76
C GLY A 125 -9.51 9.25 4.81
N LEU A 126 -10.54 10.05 5.11
CA LEU A 126 -10.48 11.51 5.07
C LEU A 126 -9.84 12.08 6.35
N SER A 127 -9.47 13.37 6.31
CA SER A 127 -9.01 14.11 7.48
C SER A 127 -9.82 15.40 7.65
N PRO A 128 -10.18 15.81 8.88
CA PRO A 128 -10.80 17.11 9.14
C PRO A 128 -9.86 18.28 8.82
N GLU A 129 -8.55 18.01 8.64
CA GLU A 129 -7.54 18.98 8.25
C GLU A 129 -7.33 19.05 6.73
N LEU A 130 -7.97 18.18 5.94
CA LEU A 130 -7.77 18.12 4.48
C LEU A 130 -8.70 19.11 3.76
N TYR A 131 -8.20 20.32 3.52
CA TYR A 131 -8.89 21.37 2.76
C TYR A 131 -8.40 21.49 1.31
N SER A 132 -7.19 21.00 1.03
CA SER A 132 -6.57 21.01 -0.29
C SER A 132 -5.59 19.88 -0.46
N LEU A 133 -5.58 19.28 -1.66
CA LEU A 133 -4.61 18.26 -2.06
C LEU A 133 -3.16 18.77 -2.05
N GLU A 134 -2.96 20.09 -2.09
CA GLU A 134 -1.65 20.70 -1.88
C GLU A 134 -1.06 20.39 -0.50
N GLN A 135 -1.91 20.17 0.52
CA GLN A 135 -1.44 19.78 1.85
C GLN A 135 -0.76 18.41 1.79
N ILE A 136 -1.32 17.47 1.03
CA ILE A 136 -0.73 16.14 0.81
C ILE A 136 0.57 16.26 0.01
N ARG A 137 0.58 17.07 -1.06
CA ARG A 137 1.78 17.26 -1.91
C ARG A 137 2.97 17.86 -1.15
N ARG A 138 2.72 18.62 -0.07
CA ARG A 138 3.76 19.29 0.74
C ARG A 138 4.38 18.40 1.82
N ILE A 139 3.80 17.22 2.10
CA ILE A 139 4.35 16.30 3.11
C ILE A 139 5.78 15.93 2.70
N GLN A 140 6.74 16.20 3.60
CA GLN A 140 8.15 15.89 3.34
C GLN A 140 8.40 14.41 3.62
N ARG A 141 9.26 13.79 2.81
CA ARG A 141 9.73 12.41 3.01
C ARG A 141 11.26 12.39 3.08
N PRO A 142 11.88 11.48 3.88
CA PRO A 142 11.23 10.52 4.76
C PRO A 142 10.58 11.19 5.98
N THR A 143 9.51 10.59 6.49
CA THR A 143 8.82 11.05 7.70
C THR A 143 8.21 9.85 8.41
N ASP A 144 8.18 9.88 9.73
CA ASP A 144 7.42 8.93 10.53
C ASP A 144 5.96 9.36 10.56
N VAL A 145 5.05 8.41 10.80
CA VAL A 145 3.63 8.73 10.98
C VAL A 145 3.47 9.39 12.36
N PRO A 146 2.97 10.64 12.44
CA PRO A 146 2.76 11.29 13.73
C PRO A 146 1.60 10.65 14.49
N ASP A 147 1.45 10.99 15.77
CA ASP A 147 0.33 10.50 16.59
C ASP A 147 -1.02 11.09 16.16
N MET A 148 -1.01 12.28 15.54
CA MET A 148 -2.20 13.03 15.12
C MET A 148 -1.92 13.86 13.85
N GLY A 149 -3.00 14.27 13.17
CA GLY A 149 -2.99 15.21 12.05
C GLY A 149 -3.14 14.55 10.70
N LEU A 150 -3.09 15.37 9.63
CA LEU A 150 -3.39 14.95 8.25
C LEU A 150 -2.79 13.59 7.83
N LEU A 151 -1.49 13.35 8.06
CA LEU A 151 -0.85 12.09 7.64
C LEU A 151 -1.41 10.88 8.40
N THR A 152 -1.64 11.03 9.71
CA THR A 152 -2.24 9.99 10.54
C THR A 152 -3.64 9.67 10.06
N ASP A 153 -4.44 10.70 9.77
CA ASP A 153 -5.83 10.52 9.35
C ASP A 153 -5.97 9.84 7.99
N LEU A 154 -5.10 10.18 7.03
CA LEU A 154 -5.04 9.51 5.72
C LEU A 154 -4.70 8.01 5.83
N LEU A 155 -4.11 7.58 6.96
CA LEU A 155 -3.71 6.20 7.20
C LEU A 155 -4.65 5.45 8.15
N TRP A 156 -5.36 6.13 9.05
CA TRP A 156 -6.03 5.52 10.20
C TRP A 156 -7.48 5.95 10.41
N SER A 157 -8.02 6.87 9.62
CA SER A 157 -9.45 7.20 9.72
C SER A 157 -10.32 6.11 9.09
N ASP A 158 -11.54 5.95 9.63
CA ASP A 158 -12.51 4.95 9.19
C ASP A 158 -13.87 5.59 8.85
N PRO A 159 -14.56 5.14 7.79
CA PRO A 159 -15.94 5.57 7.55
C PRO A 159 -16.88 4.92 8.57
N ASP A 160 -17.84 5.69 9.09
CA ASP A 160 -18.86 5.20 10.02
C ASP A 160 -20.24 5.81 9.69
N SER A 161 -21.21 4.94 9.38
CA SER A 161 -22.58 5.35 9.04
C SER A 161 -23.39 5.89 10.22
N GLU A 162 -22.96 5.62 11.45
CA GLU A 162 -23.60 6.14 12.67
C GLU A 162 -23.06 7.53 13.06
N VAL A 163 -21.96 7.95 12.45
CA VAL A 163 -21.36 9.27 12.65
C VAL A 163 -21.94 10.23 11.61
N GLU A 164 -22.37 11.41 12.06
CA GLU A 164 -22.88 12.43 11.14
C GLU A 164 -21.71 13.09 10.39
N ASN A 165 -20.77 13.69 11.12
CA ASN A 165 -19.61 14.39 10.56
C ASN A 165 -18.29 13.72 11.00
N TRP A 166 -17.71 14.12 12.14
CA TRP A 166 -16.50 13.51 12.70
C TRP A 166 -16.74 13.01 14.12
N SER A 167 -16.12 11.89 14.48
CA SER A 167 -16.04 11.43 15.87
C SER A 167 -14.68 10.80 16.15
N GLU A 168 -14.35 10.60 17.44
CA GLU A 168 -13.15 9.85 17.81
C GLU A 168 -13.25 8.39 17.33
N ASN A 169 -12.10 7.84 16.92
CA ASN A 169 -11.99 6.43 16.53
C ASN A 169 -11.81 5.54 17.77
N ASP A 170 -12.52 4.42 17.82
CA ASP A 170 -12.44 3.45 18.92
C ASP A 170 -11.05 2.80 19.03
N ALA A 171 -10.26 2.83 17.94
CA ALA A 171 -8.86 2.41 17.94
C ALA A 171 -7.93 3.33 18.76
N GLY A 172 -8.42 4.49 19.21
CA GLY A 172 -7.66 5.48 19.98
C GLY A 172 -6.67 6.29 19.14
N ILE A 173 -6.79 6.26 17.81
CA ILE A 173 -5.97 7.02 16.86
C ILE A 173 -6.86 7.55 15.74
N SER A 174 -6.65 8.80 15.32
CA SER A 174 -7.43 9.46 14.28
C SER A 174 -8.95 9.53 14.59
N PHE A 175 -9.78 9.58 13.55
CA PHE A 175 -11.21 9.86 13.59
C PHE A 175 -12.02 8.85 12.78
N ARG A 176 -13.31 8.77 13.09
CA ARG A 176 -14.32 8.24 12.19
C ARG A 176 -15.02 9.37 11.46
N PHE A 177 -15.45 9.12 10.24
CA PHE A 177 -16.15 10.12 9.41
C PHE A 177 -17.44 9.59 8.80
N GLY A 178 -18.46 10.45 8.83
CA GLY A 178 -19.78 10.20 8.27
C GLY A 178 -19.92 10.57 6.80
N ALA A 179 -21.11 10.35 6.25
CA ALA A 179 -21.40 10.63 4.83
C ALA A 179 -21.41 12.13 4.47
N ILE A 180 -21.48 13.03 5.45
CA ILE A 180 -21.48 14.48 5.24
C ILE A 180 -20.18 15.17 5.69
N ALA A 181 -19.13 14.38 5.95
CA ALA A 181 -17.81 14.87 6.35
C ALA A 181 -17.09 15.68 5.26
#